data_AF-A0A7X8X7S7-F1
#
_entry.id   AF-A0A7X8X7S7-F1
#
_cell.length_a   1.000
_cell.length_b   1.000
_cell.length_c   1.000
_cell.angle_alpha   90.00
_cell.angle_beta   90.00
_cell.angle_gamma   90.00
#
_symmetry.space_group_name_H-M   'P 1'
#
loop_
_entity.id
_entity.type
_entity.pdbx_description
1 polymer ?
#
loop_
_entity_poly.entity_id
_entity_poly.type
_entity_poly.pdbx_seq_one_letter_code
_entity_poly.pdbx_strand_id
1 'polypeptide(L)'
;MKYSEICQMIESVWEGDPDEFKLTDSDLDDLITCEKNIVNKVKNPRFEENVGQRFFKLDLVASKDSSVAFLFHIRINKEMPLNFSVVLTLPLPTKNLTLFRCNGPHNEPDDRDPLHSSYHTHTVTTNDIQAKIFNEPKQKLPANYSSILGAIRHFAQHCNIVDLVHALPQELGNIKQISIGDIKNDQQFN
;
A
#
# COMPACT_ATOMS: atom_id res chain seq x y z
N MET A 1 -9.06 21.39 0.88
CA MET A 1 -8.86 21.40 2.35
C MET A 1 -7.36 21.28 2.62
N LYS A 2 -6.83 21.72 3.77
CA LYS A 2 -5.42 21.38 4.12
C LYS A 2 -5.34 19.90 4.49
N TYR A 3 -4.19 19.27 4.26
CA TYR A 3 -4.02 17.85 4.61
C TYR A 3 -4.17 17.62 6.12
N SER A 4 -3.66 18.51 6.96
CA SER A 4 -3.85 18.45 8.41
C SER A 4 -5.33 18.46 8.84
N GLU A 5 -6.17 19.23 8.15
CA GLU A 5 -7.62 19.31 8.44
C GLU A 5 -8.30 17.99 8.05
N ILE A 6 -7.92 17.39 6.92
CA ILE A 6 -8.39 16.06 6.50
C ILE A 6 -8.06 15.01 7.57
N CYS A 7 -6.81 15.00 8.05
CA CYS A 7 -6.38 14.07 9.10
C CYS A 7 -7.19 14.24 10.40
N GLN A 8 -7.42 15.49 10.83
CA GLN A 8 -8.23 15.78 12.02
C GLN A 8 -9.67 15.29 11.88
N MET A 9 -10.27 15.41 10.69
CA MET A 9 -11.62 14.89 10.44
C MET A 9 -11.67 13.36 10.45
N ILE A 10 -10.62 12.69 9.97
CA ILE A 10 -10.51 11.22 10.07
C ILE A 10 -10.40 10.80 11.55
N GLU A 11 -9.62 11.56 12.34
CA GLU A 11 -9.46 11.33 13.79
C GLU A 11 -10.76 11.58 14.57
N SER A 12 -11.55 12.62 14.25
CA SER A 12 -12.80 12.89 14.97
C SER A 12 -13.84 11.77 14.79
N VAL A 13 -13.93 11.18 13.59
CA VAL A 13 -14.77 10.00 13.32
C VAL A 13 -14.34 8.81 14.19
N TRP A 14 -13.03 8.67 14.41
CA TRP A 14 -12.50 7.65 15.30
C TRP A 14 -13.01 7.85 16.73
N GLU A 15 -12.86 9.06 17.26
CA GLU A 15 -13.21 9.45 18.63
C GLU A 15 -14.71 9.45 18.91
N GLY A 16 -15.54 9.32 17.87
CA GLY A 16 -16.99 9.20 18.01
C GLY A 16 -17.69 10.54 18.10
N ASP A 17 -17.06 11.60 17.59
CA ASP A 17 -17.64 12.92 17.40
C ASP A 17 -17.80 13.21 15.89
N PRO A 18 -18.84 12.66 15.24
CA PRO A 18 -19.03 12.77 13.80
C PRO A 18 -19.78 14.04 13.38
N ASP A 19 -19.94 15.04 14.26
CA ASP A 19 -20.74 16.23 13.95
C ASP A 19 -20.17 16.91 12.68
N GLU A 20 -20.98 16.85 11.60
CA GLU A 20 -20.66 17.18 10.21
C GLU A 20 -19.43 16.46 9.60
N PHE A 21 -19.54 15.14 9.37
CA PHE A 21 -18.66 14.44 8.43
C PHE A 21 -18.77 15.03 7.01
N LYS A 22 -17.87 15.97 6.68
CA LYS A 22 -17.77 16.65 5.37
C LYS A 22 -16.65 16.11 4.48
N LEU A 23 -15.95 15.07 4.93
CA LEU A 23 -14.87 14.47 4.17
C LEU A 23 -15.42 13.81 2.91
N THR A 24 -14.80 14.10 1.76
CA THR A 24 -15.17 13.51 0.47
C THR A 24 -14.12 12.50 0.00
N ASP A 25 -14.48 11.62 -0.93
CA ASP A 25 -13.50 10.73 -1.56
C ASP A 25 -12.43 11.52 -2.33
N SER A 26 -12.75 12.73 -2.81
CA SER A 26 -11.76 13.63 -3.43
C SER A 26 -10.73 14.12 -2.43
N ASP A 27 -11.12 14.39 -1.18
CA ASP A 27 -10.16 14.77 -0.13
C ASP A 27 -9.22 13.60 0.22
N LEU A 28 -9.75 12.36 0.23
CA LEU A 28 -8.94 11.16 0.41
C LEU A 28 -7.99 10.93 -0.77
N ASP A 29 -8.45 11.15 -2.00
CA ASP A 29 -7.62 11.06 -3.21
C ASP A 29 -6.51 12.12 -3.20
N ASP A 30 -6.82 13.36 -2.82
CA ASP A 30 -5.83 14.42 -2.63
C ASP A 30 -4.76 14.03 -1.61
N LEU A 31 -5.16 13.37 -0.51
CA LEU A 31 -4.23 12.88 0.51
C LEU A 31 -3.35 11.71 -0.01
N ILE A 32 -3.94 10.77 -0.76
CA ILE A 32 -3.23 9.64 -1.37
C ILE A 32 -2.22 10.12 -2.41
N THR A 33 -2.61 11.06 -3.26
CA THR A 33 -1.86 11.50 -4.46
C THR A 33 -0.96 12.71 -4.21
N CYS A 34 -1.05 13.35 -3.03
CA CYS A 34 -0.15 14.45 -2.69
C CYS A 34 1.32 14.03 -2.78
N GLU A 35 2.18 14.96 -3.20
CA GLU A 35 3.62 14.70 -3.26
C GLU A 35 4.18 14.41 -1.86
N LYS A 36 4.98 13.36 -1.75
CA LYS A 36 5.58 12.90 -0.49
C LYS A 36 7.09 12.79 -0.58
N ASN A 37 7.77 13.25 0.46
CA ASN A 37 9.21 13.12 0.63
C ASN A 37 9.55 12.06 1.67
N ILE A 38 10.63 11.33 1.44
CA ILE A 38 11.18 10.35 2.38
C ILE A 38 11.96 11.10 3.47
N VAL A 39 11.62 10.88 4.74
CA VAL A 39 12.25 11.56 5.87
C VAL A 39 13.62 10.94 6.20
N ASN A 40 13.68 9.61 6.27
CA ASN A 40 14.82 8.87 6.80
C ASN A 40 15.45 7.99 5.71
N LYS A 41 16.20 8.58 4.78
CA LYS A 41 16.93 7.81 3.75
C LYS A 41 18.07 7.01 4.40
N VAL A 42 17.91 5.70 4.50
CA VAL A 42 18.94 4.77 5.01
C VAL A 42 19.95 4.44 3.92
N LYS A 43 21.26 4.48 4.25
CA LYS A 43 22.31 4.00 3.36
C LYS A 43 22.30 2.47 3.35
N ASN A 44 22.12 1.86 2.17
CA ASN A 44 21.98 0.42 1.98
C ASN A 44 20.78 -0.18 2.76
N PRO A 45 19.54 0.20 2.40
CA PRO A 45 18.34 -0.33 3.03
C PRO A 45 18.27 -1.87 2.88
N ARG A 46 17.75 -2.53 3.92
CA ARG A 46 17.62 -4.00 4.00
C ARG A 46 16.20 -4.36 4.45
N PHE A 47 15.72 -5.53 4.04
CA PHE A 47 14.49 -6.07 4.60
C PHE A 47 14.72 -6.51 6.06
N GLU A 48 13.74 -6.21 6.91
CA GLU A 48 13.55 -6.92 8.16
C GLU A 48 12.95 -8.30 7.88
N GLU A 49 13.37 -9.30 8.65
CA GLU A 49 13.01 -10.69 8.46
C GLU A 49 12.19 -11.16 9.68
N ASN A 50 11.02 -11.74 9.46
CA ASN A 50 10.24 -12.47 10.48
C ASN A 50 9.98 -13.90 9.98
N VAL A 51 9.36 -14.76 10.79
CA VAL A 51 8.95 -16.10 10.39
C VAL A 51 8.06 -16.02 9.14
N GLY A 52 8.55 -16.57 8.04
CA GLY A 52 7.84 -16.65 6.75
C GLY A 52 7.66 -15.33 5.98
N GLN A 53 8.08 -14.17 6.52
CA GLN A 53 7.84 -12.86 5.88
C GLN A 53 9.05 -11.92 5.88
N ARG A 54 9.14 -11.09 4.84
CA ARG A 54 10.05 -9.95 4.72
C ARG A 54 9.28 -8.64 4.80
N PHE A 55 9.83 -7.66 5.49
CA PHE A 55 9.21 -6.34 5.65
C PHE A 55 10.19 -5.20 5.42
N PHE A 56 9.71 -4.12 4.83
CA PHE A 56 10.48 -2.89 4.70
C PHE A 56 9.56 -1.70 4.92
N LYS A 57 10.08 -0.65 5.57
CA LYS A 57 9.31 0.53 5.96
C LYS A 57 10.08 1.80 5.66
N LEU A 58 9.37 2.85 5.28
CA LEU A 58 9.89 4.21 5.18
C LEU A 58 8.89 5.19 5.78
N ASP A 59 9.40 6.18 6.50
CA ASP A 59 8.64 7.34 6.94
C ASP A 59 8.61 8.37 5.80
N LEU A 60 7.42 8.88 5.53
CA LEU A 60 7.15 9.90 4.53
C LEU A 60 6.48 11.11 5.18
N VAL A 61 6.61 12.26 4.54
CA VAL A 61 5.85 13.48 4.86
C VAL A 61 5.31 14.12 3.60
N ALA A 62 4.14 14.76 3.67
CA ALA A 62 3.65 15.55 2.54
C ALA A 62 4.60 16.72 2.25
N SER A 63 4.96 16.93 0.99
CA SER A 63 5.90 17.99 0.58
C SER A 63 5.40 19.38 0.91
N LYS A 64 4.08 19.61 0.81
CA LYS A 64 3.44 20.91 1.06
C LYS A 64 2.94 21.09 2.51
N ASP A 65 3.00 20.04 3.33
CA ASP A 65 2.56 20.06 4.72
C ASP A 65 3.32 18.99 5.51
N SER A 66 4.50 19.33 6.00
CA SER A 66 5.36 18.38 6.72
C SER A 66 4.79 17.93 8.06
N SER A 67 3.68 18.50 8.52
CA SER A 67 2.97 18.04 9.72
C SER A 67 2.20 16.73 9.47
N VAL A 68 1.90 16.43 8.20
CA VAL A 68 1.23 15.20 7.80
C VAL A 68 2.27 14.15 7.42
N ALA A 69 2.36 13.13 8.27
CA ALA A 69 3.24 11.99 8.10
C ALA A 69 2.48 10.81 7.48
N PHE A 70 3.20 9.97 6.74
CA PHE A 70 2.73 8.70 6.22
C PHE A 70 3.76 7.62 6.46
N LEU A 71 3.31 6.38 6.39
CA LEU A 71 4.17 5.22 6.38
C LEU A 71 4.03 4.49 5.05
N PHE A 72 5.16 4.22 4.42
CA PHE A 72 5.28 3.30 3.29
C PHE A 72 5.73 1.94 3.78
N HIS A 73 5.03 0.87 3.44
CA HIS A 73 5.37 -0.49 3.84
C HIS A 73 5.38 -1.47 2.68
N ILE A 74 6.37 -2.37 2.65
CA ILE A 74 6.37 -3.57 1.82
C ILE A 74 6.31 -4.78 2.74
N ARG A 75 5.47 -5.76 2.39
CA ARG A 75 5.47 -7.12 2.96
C ARG A 75 5.56 -8.14 1.84
N ILE A 76 6.38 -9.17 2.01
CA ILE A 76 6.54 -10.26 1.05
C ILE A 76 6.55 -11.59 1.80
N ASN A 77 5.74 -12.56 1.37
CA ASN A 77 5.83 -13.93 1.85
C ASN A 77 7.09 -14.62 1.25
N LYS A 78 7.89 -15.28 2.09
CA LYS A 78 9.16 -15.90 1.67
C LYS A 78 8.97 -17.15 0.80
N GLU A 79 7.93 -17.93 1.06
CA GLU A 79 7.62 -19.18 0.36
C GLU A 79 6.81 -18.92 -0.91
N MET A 80 5.96 -17.89 -0.88
CA MET A 80 5.13 -17.47 -2.00
C MET A 80 5.37 -15.98 -2.33
N PRO A 81 6.46 -15.63 -3.05
CA PRO A 81 6.80 -14.23 -3.34
C PRO A 81 5.77 -13.46 -4.19
N LEU A 82 4.81 -14.16 -4.80
CA LEU A 82 3.65 -13.54 -5.44
C LEU A 82 2.65 -12.96 -4.42
N ASN A 83 2.64 -13.50 -3.20
CA ASN A 83 1.89 -12.94 -2.07
C ASN A 83 2.72 -11.82 -1.42
N PHE A 84 2.48 -10.61 -1.91
CA PHE A 84 3.06 -9.39 -1.37
C PHE A 84 2.02 -8.29 -1.22
N SER A 85 2.37 -7.27 -0.44
CA SER A 85 1.64 -6.02 -0.36
C SER A 85 2.58 -4.82 -0.30
N VAL A 86 2.24 -3.75 -1.01
CA VAL A 86 2.87 -2.42 -0.94
C VAL A 86 1.80 -1.44 -0.46
N VAL A 87 2.04 -0.73 0.65
CA VAL A 87 0.98 -0.05 1.40
C VAL A 87 1.37 1.38 1.74
N LEU A 88 0.45 2.31 1.52
CA LEU A 88 0.47 3.66 2.06
C LEU A 88 -0.46 3.70 3.27
N THR A 89 0.08 4.15 4.39
CA THR A 89 -0.65 4.22 5.65
C THR A 89 -0.60 5.64 6.22
N LEU A 90 -1.72 6.12 6.71
CA LEU A 90 -1.81 7.27 7.58
C LEU A 90 -1.73 6.78 9.04
N PRO A 91 -0.65 7.07 9.77
CA PRO A 91 -0.59 6.78 11.20
C PRO A 91 -1.54 7.71 11.96
N LEU A 92 -2.48 7.15 12.71
CA LEU A 92 -3.33 7.89 13.66
C LEU A 92 -2.93 7.51 15.09
N PRO A 93 -3.25 8.31 16.12
CA PRO A 93 -2.82 8.08 17.50
C PRO A 93 -3.13 6.67 18.05
N THR A 94 -4.24 6.07 17.60
CA THR A 94 -4.75 4.79 18.11
C THR A 94 -4.58 3.64 17.13
N LYS A 95 -4.60 3.91 15.82
CA LYS A 95 -4.54 2.88 14.78
C LYS A 95 -4.06 3.46 13.46
N ASN A 96 -3.40 2.62 12.69
CA ASN A 96 -3.01 2.94 11.33
C ASN A 96 -4.20 2.79 10.37
N LEU A 97 -4.40 3.79 9.50
CA LEU A 97 -5.35 3.73 8.39
C LEU A 97 -4.60 3.41 7.08
N THR A 98 -4.94 2.31 6.42
CA THR A 98 -4.50 1.99 5.06
C THR A 98 -5.22 2.92 4.08
N LEU A 99 -4.48 3.83 3.43
CA LEU A 99 -5.02 4.72 2.42
C LEU A 99 -5.06 4.04 1.04
N PHE A 100 -3.95 3.41 0.67
CA PHE A 100 -3.79 2.76 -0.62
C PHE A 100 -2.92 1.52 -0.48
N ARG A 101 -3.24 0.47 -1.22
CA ARG A 101 -2.50 -0.80 -1.17
C ARG A 101 -2.45 -1.44 -2.55
N CYS A 102 -1.27 -1.86 -2.97
CA CYS A 102 -1.06 -2.74 -4.10
C CYS A 102 -0.79 -4.16 -3.58
N ASN A 103 -1.54 -5.15 -4.07
CA ASN A 103 -1.36 -6.55 -3.75
C ASN A 103 -0.93 -7.37 -4.96
N GLY A 104 -0.13 -8.40 -4.69
CA GLY A 104 -0.06 -9.56 -5.55
C GLY A 104 -1.17 -10.58 -5.25
N PRO A 105 -1.28 -11.63 -6.08
CA PRO A 105 -2.21 -12.73 -5.85
C PRO A 105 -2.03 -13.34 -4.47
N HIS A 106 -3.14 -13.49 -3.74
CA HIS A 106 -3.16 -14.16 -2.44
C HIS A 106 -4.50 -14.85 -2.21
N ASN A 107 -4.49 -15.88 -1.35
CA ASN A 107 -5.60 -16.80 -1.09
C ASN A 107 -5.92 -17.74 -2.27
N GLU A 108 -6.72 -18.77 -1.97
CA GLU A 108 -7.35 -19.60 -2.99
C GLU A 108 -8.43 -18.79 -3.72
N PRO A 109 -8.76 -19.14 -4.98
CA PRO A 109 -9.88 -18.54 -5.69
C PRO A 109 -11.18 -18.67 -4.89
N ASP A 110 -11.80 -17.55 -4.52
CA ASP A 110 -13.15 -17.49 -3.96
C ASP A 110 -14.03 -16.77 -4.98
N ASP A 111 -15.10 -17.43 -5.44
CA ASP A 111 -16.06 -16.87 -6.40
C ASP A 111 -16.73 -15.58 -5.89
N ARG A 112 -16.70 -15.35 -4.56
CA ARG A 112 -17.24 -14.15 -3.92
C ARG A 112 -16.27 -12.96 -3.93
N ASP A 113 -14.98 -13.20 -4.13
CA ASP A 113 -13.95 -12.16 -4.21
C ASP A 113 -12.85 -12.56 -5.20
N PRO A 114 -13.17 -12.52 -6.51
CA PRO A 114 -12.29 -13.06 -7.53
C PRO A 114 -10.96 -12.31 -7.63
N LEU A 115 -10.92 -11.05 -7.16
CA LEU A 115 -9.73 -10.19 -7.28
C LEU A 115 -8.58 -10.63 -6.38
N HIS A 116 -8.84 -11.29 -5.24
CA HIS A 116 -7.78 -11.76 -4.35
C HIS A 116 -6.80 -12.72 -5.03
N SER A 117 -7.30 -13.57 -5.92
CA SER A 117 -6.47 -14.49 -6.71
C SER A 117 -5.69 -13.82 -7.86
N SER A 118 -5.79 -12.50 -8.00
CA SER A 118 -5.15 -11.69 -9.04
C SER A 118 -4.38 -10.51 -8.46
N TYR A 119 -3.62 -9.80 -9.30
CA TYR A 119 -3.03 -8.52 -8.91
C TYR A 119 -4.13 -7.45 -8.83
N HIS A 120 -4.21 -6.73 -7.72
CA HIS A 120 -5.26 -5.73 -7.48
C HIS A 120 -4.82 -4.66 -6.50
N THR A 121 -5.51 -3.53 -6.53
CA THR A 121 -5.33 -2.43 -5.58
C THR A 121 -6.51 -2.34 -4.62
N HIS A 122 -6.26 -1.75 -3.46
CA HIS A 122 -7.31 -1.27 -2.54
C HIS A 122 -7.14 0.22 -2.31
N THR A 123 -8.25 0.95 -2.25
CA THR A 123 -8.28 2.39 -1.96
C THR A 123 -9.30 2.66 -0.87
N VAL A 124 -8.93 3.49 0.12
CA VAL A 124 -9.87 3.92 1.17
C VAL A 124 -10.95 4.82 0.59
N THR A 125 -12.18 4.60 1.05
CA THR A 125 -13.33 5.47 0.77
C THR A 125 -13.83 6.13 2.04
N THR A 126 -14.58 7.20 1.90
CA THR A 126 -15.32 7.84 3.00
C THR A 126 -16.24 6.86 3.71
N ASN A 127 -16.88 5.94 2.97
CA ASN A 127 -17.67 4.85 3.55
C ASN A 127 -16.83 3.92 4.44
N ASP A 128 -15.58 3.64 4.08
CA ASP A 128 -14.67 2.85 4.93
C ASP A 128 -14.37 3.60 6.24
N ILE A 129 -14.12 4.91 6.17
CA ILE A 129 -13.86 5.76 7.36
C ILE A 129 -15.08 5.76 8.29
N GLN A 130 -16.27 6.01 7.75
CA GLN A 130 -17.52 6.01 8.51
C GLN A 130 -17.84 4.64 9.12
N ALA A 131 -17.57 3.57 8.37
CA ALA A 131 -17.73 2.19 8.84
C ALA A 131 -16.60 1.70 9.76
N LYS A 132 -15.60 2.56 10.04
CA LYS A 132 -14.44 2.24 10.89
C LYS A 132 -13.61 1.05 10.35
N ILE A 133 -13.49 0.96 9.03
CA ILE A 133 -12.71 -0.05 8.30
C ILE A 133 -11.37 0.55 7.90
N PHE A 134 -10.31 0.19 8.61
CA PHE A 134 -9.01 0.87 8.47
C PHE A 134 -7.89 0.04 7.84
N ASN A 135 -7.94 -1.29 7.97
CA ASN A 135 -6.81 -2.14 7.55
C ASN A 135 -6.96 -2.69 6.13
N GLU A 136 -8.21 -2.85 5.69
CA GLU A 136 -8.55 -3.49 4.42
C GLU A 136 -9.68 -2.69 3.75
N PRO A 137 -9.33 -1.63 3.00
CA PRO A 137 -10.32 -0.86 2.27
C PRO A 137 -11.14 -1.74 1.34
N LYS A 138 -12.45 -1.47 1.25
CA LYS A 138 -13.37 -2.32 0.49
C LYS A 138 -13.30 -2.11 -1.01
N GLN A 139 -12.94 -0.90 -1.46
CA GLN A 139 -12.83 -0.63 -2.89
C GLN A 139 -11.61 -1.36 -3.45
N LYS A 140 -11.87 -2.33 -4.33
CA LYS A 140 -10.85 -3.15 -5.01
C LYS A 140 -10.93 -2.92 -6.51
N LEU A 141 -9.77 -2.79 -7.14
CA LEU A 141 -9.67 -2.65 -8.60
C LEU A 141 -8.60 -3.59 -9.16
N PRO A 142 -8.81 -4.16 -10.36
CA PRO A 142 -7.76 -4.88 -11.07
C PRO A 142 -6.51 -4.01 -11.24
N ALA A 143 -5.34 -4.60 -11.01
CA ALA A 143 -4.09 -3.88 -11.14
C ALA A 143 -3.59 -3.83 -12.59
N ASN A 144 -2.93 -2.73 -12.95
CA ASN A 144 -2.12 -2.63 -14.16
C ASN A 144 -0.64 -2.95 -13.88
N TYR A 145 -0.39 -3.99 -13.08
CA TYR A 145 0.94 -4.53 -12.81
C TYR A 145 0.85 -6.05 -12.59
N SER A 146 1.97 -6.73 -12.82
CA SER A 146 2.07 -8.20 -12.73
C SER A 146 3.30 -8.69 -11.95
N SER A 147 3.91 -7.81 -11.15
CA SER A 147 5.07 -8.12 -10.31
C SER A 147 5.15 -7.14 -9.14
N ILE A 148 6.00 -7.44 -8.14
CA ILE A 148 6.25 -6.53 -7.02
C ILE A 148 6.96 -5.24 -7.47
N LEU A 149 7.91 -5.35 -8.40
CA LEU A 149 8.58 -4.17 -8.96
C LEU A 149 7.60 -3.32 -9.77
N GLY A 150 6.69 -3.96 -10.51
CA GLY A 150 5.60 -3.28 -11.20
C GLY A 150 4.66 -2.57 -10.21
N ALA A 151 4.27 -3.26 -9.14
CA ALA A 151 3.44 -2.70 -8.07
C ALA A 151 4.10 -1.49 -7.41
N ILE A 152 5.39 -1.58 -7.08
CA ILE A 152 6.16 -0.48 -6.47
C ILE A 152 6.22 0.73 -7.41
N ARG A 153 6.44 0.53 -8.71
CA ARG A 153 6.45 1.64 -9.68
C ARG A 153 5.09 2.30 -9.80
N HIS A 154 4.04 1.48 -9.95
CA HIS A 154 2.66 1.95 -10.00
C HIS A 154 2.30 2.74 -8.71
N PHE A 155 2.66 2.19 -7.56
CA PHE A 155 2.46 2.81 -6.25
C PHE A 155 3.22 4.13 -6.11
N ALA A 156 4.50 4.18 -6.49
CA ALA A 156 5.31 5.39 -6.41
C ALA A 156 4.72 6.53 -7.25
N GLN A 157 4.22 6.20 -8.45
CA GLN A 157 3.58 7.14 -9.36
C GLN A 157 2.22 7.59 -8.82
N HIS A 158 1.37 6.66 -8.40
CA HIS A 158 0.03 6.96 -7.91
C HIS A 158 0.06 7.76 -6.60
N CYS A 159 0.91 7.36 -5.64
CA CYS A 159 1.06 8.04 -4.36
C CYS A 159 2.03 9.24 -4.39
N ASN A 160 2.60 9.54 -5.56
CA ASN A 160 3.53 10.64 -5.82
C ASN A 160 4.69 10.73 -4.82
N ILE A 161 5.41 9.62 -4.63
CA ILE A 161 6.54 9.53 -3.68
C ILE A 161 7.86 9.77 -4.41
N VAL A 162 8.52 10.88 -4.07
CA VAL A 162 9.77 11.29 -4.70
C VAL A 162 10.90 10.34 -4.33
N ASP A 163 11.71 9.94 -5.33
CA ASP A 163 12.88 9.07 -5.19
C ASP A 163 12.64 7.68 -4.58
N LEU A 164 11.40 7.18 -4.52
CA LEU A 164 11.09 5.92 -3.82
C LEU A 164 12.01 4.78 -4.24
N VAL A 165 12.18 4.57 -5.55
CA VAL A 165 12.98 3.45 -6.10
C VAL A 165 14.42 3.43 -5.57
N HIS A 166 15.05 4.59 -5.36
CA HIS A 166 16.42 4.70 -4.88
C HIS A 166 16.57 4.44 -3.38
N ALA A 167 15.47 4.49 -2.64
CA ALA A 167 15.42 4.26 -1.20
C ALA A 167 15.05 2.82 -0.81
N LEU A 168 14.86 1.93 -1.79
CA LEU A 168 14.42 0.55 -1.54
C LEU A 168 15.60 -0.43 -1.41
N PRO A 169 15.41 -1.56 -0.69
CA PRO A 169 16.39 -2.63 -0.61
C PRO A 169 16.75 -3.20 -1.99
N GLN A 170 18.05 -3.36 -2.26
CA GLN A 170 18.54 -3.93 -3.52
C GLN A 170 18.09 -5.38 -3.72
N GLU A 171 17.81 -6.10 -2.63
CA GLU A 171 17.31 -7.47 -2.63
C GLU A 171 16.01 -7.65 -3.42
N LEU A 172 15.21 -6.59 -3.59
CA LEU A 172 14.00 -6.62 -4.42
C LEU A 172 14.29 -7.09 -5.86
N GLY A 173 15.44 -6.72 -6.42
CA GLY A 173 15.85 -7.15 -7.76
C GLY A 173 16.14 -8.65 -7.88
N ASN A 174 16.34 -9.33 -6.75
CA ASN A 174 16.70 -10.75 -6.70
C ASN A 174 15.51 -11.65 -6.34
N ILE A 175 14.31 -11.09 -6.12
CA ILE A 175 13.12 -11.86 -5.74
C ILE A 175 12.57 -12.55 -6.99
N LYS A 176 12.68 -13.87 -7.03
CA LYS A 176 12.07 -14.69 -8.09
C LYS A 176 10.55 -14.73 -7.89
N GLN A 177 9.82 -14.16 -8.82
CA GLN A 177 8.36 -14.24 -8.90
C GLN A 177 7.99 -15.12 -10.10
N ILE A 178 7.88 -16.43 -9.85
CA ILE A 178 7.48 -17.42 -10.88
C ILE A 178 5.97 -17.60 -10.79
N SER A 179 5.25 -17.39 -11.88
CA SER A 179 3.81 -17.69 -11.94
C SER A 179 3.58 -19.17 -12.26
N ILE A 180 2.44 -19.72 -11.87
CA ILE A 180 2.05 -21.10 -12.23
C ILE A 180 1.99 -21.27 -13.76
N GLY A 181 1.73 -20.20 -14.52
CA GLY A 181 1.77 -20.19 -15.98
C GLY A 181 3.18 -20.42 -16.55
N ASP A 182 4.22 -19.93 -15.86
CA ASP A 182 5.62 -20.06 -16.30
C ASP A 182 6.12 -21.50 -16.14
N ILE A 183 5.66 -22.20 -15.10
CA ILE A 183 6.02 -23.61 -14.82
C ILE A 183 5.48 -24.56 -15.91
N LYS A 184 4.36 -24.20 -16.56
CA LYS A 184 3.78 -25.01 -17.64
C LYS A 184 4.56 -24.95 -18.95
N ASN A 185 5.37 -23.91 -19.16
CA ASN A 185 6.21 -23.78 -20.36
C ASN A 185 7.55 -24.53 -20.23
N ASP A 186 8.01 -24.81 -19.01
CA ASP A 186 9.25 -25.57 -18.77
C ASP A 186 9.08 -27.10 -18.94
N GLN A 187 7.85 -27.60 -19.14
CA GLN A 187 7.58 -29.02 -19.41
C GLN A 187 7.52 -29.39 -20.90
N GLN A 188 7.85 -28.48 -21.82
CA GLN A 188 7.90 -28.77 -23.27
C GLN A 188 9.30 -29.05 -23.85
N PHE A 189 10.34 -29.12 -23.01
CA PHE A 189 11.65 -29.61 -23.44
C PHE A 189 12.15 -30.72 -22.51
N ASN A 190 11.73 -31.95 -22.81
CA ASN A 190 12.46 -33.18 -22.51
C ASN A 190 12.23 -34.16 -23.66
#